data_AF-A0AAW4VPB2-F1
#
_entry.id   AF-A0AAW4VPB2-F1
#
_cell.length_a   1.000
_cell.length_b   1.000
_cell.length_c   1.000
_cell.angle_alpha   90.00
_cell.angle_beta   90.00
_cell.angle_gamma   90.00
#
_symmetry.space_group_name_H-M   'P 1'
#
loop_
_entity.id
_entity.type
_entity.pdbx_description
1 polymer ?
#
loop_
_entity_poly.entity_id
_entity_poly.type
_entity_poly.pdbx_seq_one_letter_code
_entity_poly.pdbx_strand_id
1 'polypeptide(L)'
;MEKSKKTLKMLGICIIGILIVVVINMLKGPKDPFKNLQGGKVLYQHIEEKNLLNNPQSDSYFVYFYEVGNKKCEKANEDLKKEMTIISNVYYFNIEDTTLKRGKDFDYKNVTDYEDITIKQVPMMIHVEDKKIDHVYYKASDIKKALE
;
A
#
# COMPACT_ATOMS: atom_id res chain seq x y z
N MET A 1 53.84 -2.04 24.33
CA MET A 1 52.75 -2.72 23.59
C MET A 1 51.35 -2.10 23.81
N GLU A 2 51.25 -0.90 24.39
CA GLU A 2 49.97 -0.31 24.83
C GLU A 2 49.17 0.39 23.72
N LYS A 3 49.86 0.92 22.70
CA LYS A 3 49.26 1.68 21.59
C LYS A 3 48.40 0.81 20.65
N SER A 4 48.69 -0.49 20.55
CA SER A 4 47.99 -1.41 19.63
C SER A 4 46.62 -1.88 20.17
N LYS A 5 46.48 -2.06 21.49
CA LYS A 5 45.20 -2.49 22.11
C LYS A 5 44.11 -1.42 22.05
N LYS A 6 44.47 -0.13 22.09
CA LYS A 6 43.50 0.98 22.00
C LYS A 6 42.90 1.10 20.59
N THR A 7 43.70 0.95 19.53
CA THR A 7 43.21 1.02 18.15
C THR A 7 42.33 -0.17 17.77
N LEU A 8 42.66 -1.38 18.24
CA LEU A 8 41.84 -2.57 17.99
C LEU A 8 40.47 -2.52 18.71
N LYS A 9 40.45 -2.01 19.94
CA LYS A 9 39.19 -1.76 20.68
C LYS A 9 38.32 -0.70 20.00
N MET A 10 38.94 0.34 19.44
CA MET A 10 38.20 1.40 18.73
C MET A 10 37.59 0.91 17.40
N LEU A 11 38.32 0.06 16.65
CA LEU A 11 37.81 -0.56 15.42
C LEU A 11 36.65 -1.54 15.69
N GLY A 12 36.76 -2.37 16.73
CA GLY A 12 35.73 -3.36 17.07
C GLY A 12 34.38 -2.73 17.43
N ILE A 13 34.39 -1.60 18.15
CA ILE A 13 33.17 -0.86 18.51
C ILE A 13 32.52 -0.24 17.26
N CYS A 14 33.32 0.25 16.31
CA CYS A 14 32.82 0.79 15.04
C CYS A 14 32.08 -0.26 14.20
N ILE A 15 32.62 -1.47 14.10
CA ILE A 15 32.02 -2.56 13.32
C ILE A 15 30.71 -3.03 13.96
N ILE A 16 30.67 -3.14 15.29
CA ILE A 16 29.46 -3.52 16.04
C ILE A 16 28.37 -2.45 15.88
N GLY A 17 28.72 -1.16 15.93
CA GLY A 17 27.77 -0.06 15.71
C GLY A 17 27.13 -0.08 14.32
N ILE A 18 27.92 -0.33 13.26
CA ILE A 18 27.41 -0.44 11.89
C ILE A 18 26.47 -1.65 11.74
N LEU A 19 26.85 -2.80 12.31
CA LEU A 19 26.01 -4.01 12.32
C LEU A 19 24.65 -3.76 13.00
N ILE A 20 24.64 -3.08 14.14
CA ILE A 20 23.40 -2.74 14.86
C ILE A 20 22.51 -1.81 14.04
N VAL A 21 23.08 -0.78 13.39
CA VAL A 21 22.30 0.14 12.54
C VAL A 21 21.68 -0.58 11.34
N VAL A 22 22.44 -1.47 10.68
CA VAL A 22 21.92 -2.27 9.55
C VAL A 22 20.81 -3.21 10.04
N VAL A 23 20.97 -3.86 11.18
CA VAL A 23 19.95 -4.74 11.77
C VAL A 23 18.69 -3.98 12.17
N ILE A 24 18.82 -2.81 12.81
CA ILE A 24 17.66 -1.97 13.17
C ILE A 24 16.94 -1.43 11.92
N ASN A 25 17.69 -1.10 10.85
CA ASN A 25 17.11 -0.63 9.60
C ASN A 25 16.43 -1.76 8.81
N MET A 26 16.89 -3.01 8.93
CA MET A 26 16.21 -4.19 8.38
C MET A 26 15.02 -4.65 9.24
N LEU A 27 15.06 -4.46 10.56
CA LEU A 27 13.96 -4.75 11.49
C LEU A 27 12.75 -3.83 11.28
N LYS A 28 13.01 -2.58 10.90
CA LYS A 28 11.96 -1.67 10.43
C LYS A 28 11.68 -2.08 8.99
N GLY A 29 10.69 -2.94 8.80
CA GLY A 29 10.17 -3.28 7.48
C GLY A 29 9.91 -2.03 6.62
N PRO A 30 9.72 -2.20 5.30
CA PRO A 30 9.51 -1.06 4.41
C PRO A 30 8.41 -0.16 4.97
N LYS A 31 8.70 1.15 5.08
CA LYS A 31 7.70 2.12 5.52
C LYS A 31 6.58 2.12 4.51
N ASP A 32 5.34 1.95 4.98
CA ASP A 32 4.17 2.05 4.13
C ASP A 32 4.18 3.42 3.43
N PRO A 33 4.30 3.45 2.08
CA PRO A 33 4.43 4.69 1.32
C PRO A 33 3.18 5.57 1.36
N PHE A 34 2.05 5.02 1.84
CA PHE A 34 0.76 5.70 1.98
C PHE A 34 0.43 6.03 3.44
N LYS A 35 1.18 5.49 4.42
CA LYS A 35 1.02 5.80 5.85
C LYS A 35 1.77 7.10 6.18
N ASN A 36 1.08 8.22 6.13
CA ASN A 36 1.69 9.52 6.45
C ASN A 36 1.98 9.64 7.96
N LEU A 37 3.27 9.75 8.31
CA LEU A 37 3.72 10.49 9.49
C LEU A 37 3.96 11.94 9.03
N GLN A 38 3.01 12.82 9.37
CA GLN A 38 3.07 14.29 9.37
C GLN A 38 4.03 15.00 8.39
N GLY A 39 3.49 15.79 7.46
CA GLY A 39 4.21 16.99 6.97
C GLY A 39 4.30 17.22 5.46
N GLY A 40 3.60 16.47 4.61
CA GLY A 40 3.56 16.72 3.17
C GLY A 40 2.17 16.44 2.61
N LYS A 41 1.62 17.40 1.87
CA LYS A 41 0.27 17.45 1.30
C LYS A 41 0.00 16.32 0.31
N VAL A 42 -0.16 15.09 0.81
CA VAL A 42 -0.83 14.00 0.10
C VAL A 42 -2.01 13.59 0.97
N LEU A 43 -3.22 13.88 0.49
CA LEU A 43 -4.49 13.49 1.10
C LEU A 43 -4.69 11.99 0.86
N TYR A 44 -3.88 11.15 1.50
CA TYR A 44 -4.12 9.71 1.49
C TYR A 44 -5.38 9.44 2.31
N GLN A 45 -6.45 9.02 1.64
CA GLN A 45 -7.69 8.64 2.29
C GLN A 45 -7.67 7.14 2.51
N HIS A 46 -7.45 6.73 3.75
CA HIS A 46 -7.56 5.33 4.12
C HIS A 46 -9.04 4.93 4.20
N ILE A 47 -9.36 3.71 3.74
CA ILE A 47 -10.69 3.10 3.91
C ILE A 47 -10.57 1.85 4.78
N GLU A 48 -11.47 1.72 5.75
CA GLU A 48 -11.57 0.52 6.57
C GLU A 48 -12.17 -0.63 5.75
N GLU A 49 -11.79 -1.87 6.05
CA GLU A 49 -12.24 -3.07 5.32
C GLU A 49 -13.78 -3.17 5.22
N LYS A 50 -14.49 -2.96 6.32
CA LYS A 50 -15.96 -2.98 6.36
C LYS A 50 -16.64 -1.88 5.52
N ASN A 51 -15.89 -0.84 5.15
CA ASN A 51 -16.40 0.28 4.37
C ASN A 51 -16.05 0.17 2.88
N LEU A 52 -15.38 -0.90 2.45
CA LEU A 52 -14.94 -1.07 1.06
C LEU A 52 -16.07 -0.91 0.03
N LEU A 53 -17.30 -1.32 0.37
CA LEU A 53 -18.50 -1.15 -0.46
C LEU A 53 -19.51 -0.14 0.09
N ASN A 54 -19.23 0.50 1.23
CA ASN A 54 -20.18 1.40 1.88
C ASN A 54 -19.44 2.59 2.49
N ASN A 55 -18.76 3.36 1.64
CA ASN A 55 -18.09 4.58 2.05
C ASN A 55 -19.13 5.63 2.49
N PRO A 56 -19.03 6.19 3.71
CA PRO A 56 -19.98 7.20 4.19
C PRO A 56 -19.86 8.56 3.47
N GLN A 57 -18.80 8.80 2.70
CA GLN A 57 -18.50 10.10 2.11
C GLN A 57 -18.94 10.23 0.64
N SER A 58 -19.07 9.13 -0.09
CA SER A 58 -19.43 9.14 -1.51
C SER A 58 -20.00 7.80 -1.94
N ASP A 59 -21.02 7.83 -2.80
CA ASP A 59 -21.61 6.64 -3.42
C ASP A 59 -20.81 6.17 -4.66
N SER A 60 -19.91 7.00 -5.20
CA SER A 60 -19.01 6.65 -6.31
C SER A 60 -17.55 6.97 -5.97
N TYR A 61 -16.74 5.92 -5.87
CA TYR A 61 -15.34 6.04 -5.46
C TYR A 61 -14.49 4.87 -5.93
N PHE A 62 -13.18 5.07 -5.93
CA PHE A 62 -12.20 4.05 -6.23
C PHE A 62 -11.53 3.56 -4.95
N VAL A 63 -11.27 2.26 -4.86
CA VAL A 63 -10.41 1.69 -3.82
C VAL A 63 -9.21 1.01 -4.46
N TYR A 64 -8.02 1.46 -4.09
CA TYR A 64 -6.73 0.94 -4.53
C TYR A 64 -6.14 -0.01 -3.47
N PHE A 65 -6.06 -1.28 -3.83
CA PHE A 65 -5.51 -2.37 -3.03
C PHE A 65 -4.01 -2.49 -3.31
N TYR A 66 -3.20 -2.38 -2.25
CA TYR A 66 -1.75 -2.47 -2.34
C TYR A 66 -1.15 -3.28 -1.18
N GLU A 67 0.11 -3.66 -1.35
CA GLU A 67 0.92 -4.38 -0.37
C GLU A 67 2.28 -3.68 -0.29
N VAL A 68 2.78 -3.46 0.92
CA VAL A 68 4.05 -2.74 1.12
C VAL A 68 5.22 -3.62 0.73
N GLY A 69 6.24 -3.04 0.08
CA GLY A 69 7.39 -3.77 -0.44
C GLY A 69 7.11 -4.63 -1.69
N ASN A 70 5.89 -4.59 -2.22
CA ASN A 70 5.55 -5.26 -3.46
C ASN A 70 6.03 -4.44 -4.67
N LYS A 71 7.00 -4.97 -5.43
CA LYS A 71 7.63 -4.27 -6.57
C LYS A 71 6.64 -3.80 -7.65
N LYS A 72 5.52 -4.52 -7.85
CA LYS A 72 4.49 -4.10 -8.82
C LYS A 72 3.71 -2.89 -8.29
N CYS A 73 3.38 -2.90 -7.00
CA CYS A 73 2.76 -1.77 -6.33
C CYS A 73 3.70 -0.57 -6.36
N GLU A 74 4.98 -0.74 -5.98
CA GLU A 74 5.98 0.34 -6.00
C GLU A 74 6.04 1.04 -7.36
N LYS A 75 6.17 0.26 -8.44
CA LYS A 75 6.18 0.82 -9.81
C LYS A 75 4.86 1.50 -10.18
N ALA A 76 3.73 0.86 -9.92
CA ALA A 76 2.43 1.44 -10.23
C ALA A 76 2.20 2.75 -9.46
N ASN A 77 2.65 2.82 -8.21
CA ASN A 77 2.53 4.02 -7.39
C ASN A 77 3.35 5.17 -7.97
N GLU A 78 4.54 4.93 -8.52
CA GLU A 78 5.32 5.96 -9.23
C GLU A 78 4.57 6.49 -10.46
N ASP A 79 3.98 5.58 -11.24
CA ASP A 79 3.25 5.91 -12.48
C ASP A 79 1.92 6.62 -12.24
N LEU A 80 1.25 6.33 -11.12
CA LEU A 80 -0.11 6.80 -10.78
C LEU A 80 -0.14 7.96 -9.78
N LYS A 81 1.00 8.30 -9.16
CA LYS A 81 1.06 9.26 -8.05
C LYS A 81 0.41 10.59 -8.39
N LYS A 82 0.64 11.10 -9.61
CA LYS A 82 0.15 12.42 -10.01
C LYS A 82 -1.38 12.40 -10.11
N GLU A 83 -1.91 11.40 -10.79
CA GLU A 83 -3.33 11.19 -11.06
C GLU A 83 -4.09 10.97 -9.74
N MET A 84 -3.61 10.06 -8.89
CA MET A 84 -4.26 9.75 -7.60
C MET A 84 -4.17 10.89 -6.58
N THR A 85 -3.23 11.84 -6.72
CA THR A 85 -3.17 13.02 -5.84
C THR A 85 -4.18 14.10 -6.18
N ILE A 86 -4.72 14.09 -7.40
CA ILE A 86 -5.67 15.10 -7.90
C ILE A 86 -7.11 14.68 -7.59
N ILE A 87 -7.37 13.37 -7.54
CA ILE A 87 -8.73 12.84 -7.44
C ILE A 87 -9.11 12.63 -5.97
N SER A 88 -10.19 13.29 -5.55
CA SER A 88 -10.67 13.26 -4.17
C SER A 88 -11.32 11.94 -3.75
N ASN A 89 -11.71 11.08 -4.69
CA ASN A 89 -12.52 9.89 -4.42
C ASN A 89 -11.70 8.59 -4.55
N VAL A 90 -10.38 8.66 -4.38
CA VAL A 90 -9.51 7.47 -4.36
C VAL A 90 -9.10 7.15 -2.93
N TYR A 91 -9.45 5.95 -2.49
CA TYR A 91 -9.13 5.41 -1.18
C TYR A 91 -8.08 4.31 -1.26
N TYR A 92 -7.27 4.19 -0.22
CA TYR A 92 -6.14 3.27 -0.15
C TYR A 92 -6.40 2.17 0.88
N PHE A 93 -6.26 0.93 0.43
CA PHE A 93 -6.45 -0.26 1.24
C PHE A 93 -5.17 -1.13 1.24
N ASN A 94 -4.46 -1.15 2.36
CA ASN A 94 -3.32 -2.05 2.56
C ASN A 94 -3.86 -3.45 2.89
N ILE A 95 -3.41 -4.46 2.14
CA ILE A 95 -3.90 -5.83 2.28
C ILE A 95 -3.07 -6.69 3.25
N GLU A 96 -2.07 -6.14 3.93
CA GLU A 96 -1.20 -6.90 4.84
C GLU A 96 -1.96 -7.55 6.00
N ASP A 97 -2.94 -6.84 6.58
CA ASP A 97 -3.70 -7.26 7.77
C ASP A 97 -5.19 -7.51 7.47
N THR A 98 -5.54 -7.76 6.21
CA THR A 98 -6.95 -7.94 5.79
C THR A 98 -7.48 -9.34 6.06
N THR A 99 -8.79 -9.47 6.25
CA THR A 99 -9.47 -10.78 6.31
C THR A 99 -9.98 -11.27 4.96
N LEU A 100 -9.88 -10.42 3.92
CA LEU A 100 -10.33 -10.74 2.56
C LEU A 100 -9.60 -11.94 1.96
N LYS A 101 -10.32 -12.70 1.15
CA LYS A 101 -9.78 -13.91 0.50
C LYS A 101 -8.82 -13.53 -0.62
N ARG A 102 -7.73 -14.29 -0.75
CA ARG A 102 -6.87 -14.29 -1.94
C ARG A 102 -7.26 -15.46 -2.84
N GLY A 103 -7.41 -15.21 -4.14
CA GLY A 103 -7.93 -16.22 -5.08
C GLY A 103 -7.51 -15.96 -6.53
N LYS A 104 -7.77 -16.90 -7.43
CA LYS A 104 -7.45 -16.75 -8.86
C LYS A 104 -8.56 -16.07 -9.66
N ASP A 105 -9.79 -16.19 -9.17
CA ASP A 105 -11.00 -15.71 -9.81
C ASP A 105 -11.75 -14.78 -8.86
N PHE A 106 -12.35 -13.73 -9.42
CA PHE A 106 -13.14 -12.77 -8.68
C PHE A 106 -14.38 -12.40 -9.50
N ASP A 107 -15.53 -12.97 -9.13
CA ASP A 107 -16.83 -12.67 -9.73
C ASP A 107 -17.48 -11.48 -9.03
N TYR A 108 -16.93 -10.30 -9.32
CA TYR A 108 -17.30 -9.06 -8.62
C TYR A 108 -18.76 -8.61 -8.84
N LYS A 109 -19.43 -9.12 -9.88
CA LYS A 109 -20.80 -8.70 -10.24
C LYS A 109 -21.85 -9.16 -9.23
N ASN A 110 -21.57 -10.23 -8.50
CA ASN A 110 -22.45 -10.82 -7.50
C ASN A 110 -22.07 -10.44 -6.07
N VAL A 111 -21.06 -9.59 -5.90
CA VAL A 111 -20.60 -9.14 -4.59
C VAL A 111 -21.61 -8.15 -4.01
N THR A 112 -22.21 -8.52 -2.88
CA THR A 112 -23.11 -7.67 -2.10
C THR A 112 -22.55 -7.29 -0.75
N ASP A 113 -21.49 -7.97 -0.30
CA ASP A 113 -20.80 -7.72 0.97
C ASP A 113 -19.28 -7.59 0.73
N TYR A 114 -18.59 -6.80 1.54
CA TYR A 114 -17.15 -6.61 1.41
C TYR A 114 -16.38 -7.92 1.64
N GLU A 115 -16.89 -8.83 2.48
CA GLU A 115 -16.24 -10.12 2.79
C GLU A 115 -16.12 -11.06 1.58
N ASP A 116 -16.96 -10.84 0.56
CA ASP A 116 -16.96 -11.61 -0.69
C ASP A 116 -15.96 -11.04 -1.72
N ILE A 117 -15.31 -9.92 -1.42
CA ILE A 117 -14.23 -9.38 -2.25
C ILE A 117 -13.05 -10.36 -2.25
N THR A 118 -12.61 -10.74 -3.45
CA THR A 118 -11.44 -11.59 -3.64
C THR A 118 -10.29 -10.79 -4.24
N ILE A 119 -9.18 -10.73 -3.52
CA ILE A 119 -7.95 -10.09 -4.00
C ILE A 119 -7.25 -11.09 -4.93
N LYS A 120 -7.36 -10.83 -6.24
CA LYS A 120 -6.72 -11.66 -7.27
C LYS A 120 -5.21 -11.43 -7.37
N GLN A 121 -4.82 -10.18 -7.26
CA GLN A 121 -3.44 -9.72 -7.34
C GLN A 121 -3.34 -8.32 -6.74
N VAL A 122 -2.11 -7.86 -6.52
CA VAL A 122 -1.82 -6.45 -6.28
C VAL A 122 -0.79 -5.92 -7.30
N PRO A 123 -0.91 -4.65 -7.71
CA PRO A 123 -2.00 -3.73 -7.37
C PRO A 123 -3.33 -4.15 -8.03
N MET A 124 -4.43 -3.75 -7.41
CA MET A 124 -5.79 -3.93 -7.89
C MET A 124 -6.59 -2.69 -7.52
N MET A 125 -7.48 -2.23 -8.40
CA MET A 125 -8.39 -1.13 -8.09
C MET A 125 -9.82 -1.56 -8.39
N ILE A 126 -10.77 -1.20 -7.53
CA ILE A 126 -12.19 -1.35 -7.81
C ILE A 126 -12.81 0.04 -7.93
N HIS A 127 -13.77 0.17 -8.84
CA HIS A 127 -14.73 1.27 -8.85
C HIS A 127 -15.99 0.78 -8.16
N VAL A 128 -16.39 1.49 -7.11
CA VAL A 128 -17.66 1.24 -6.40
C VAL A 128 -18.62 2.35 -6.79
N GLU A 129 -19.82 1.95 -7.19
CA GLU A 129 -20.94 2.84 -7.47
C GLU A 129 -22.21 2.25 -6.84
N ASP A 130 -22.97 3.06 -6.12
CA ASP A 130 -24.19 2.64 -5.41
C ASP A 130 -24.00 1.37 -4.58
N LYS A 131 -22.87 1.31 -3.86
CA LYS A 131 -22.45 0.21 -2.99
C LYS A 131 -22.18 -1.12 -3.69
N LYS A 132 -22.03 -1.09 -5.02
CA LYS A 132 -21.70 -2.26 -5.86
C LYS A 132 -20.40 -2.02 -6.60
N ILE A 133 -19.70 -3.11 -6.90
CA ILE A 133 -18.51 -3.04 -7.73
C ILE A 133 -18.96 -2.93 -9.18
N ASP A 134 -18.75 -1.77 -9.78
CA ASP A 134 -19.00 -1.52 -11.20
C ASP A 134 -17.87 -2.08 -12.07
N HIS A 135 -16.62 -1.83 -11.65
CA HIS A 135 -15.44 -2.25 -12.41
C HIS A 135 -14.26 -2.68 -11.54
N VAL A 136 -13.40 -3.55 -12.09
CA VAL A 136 -12.14 -3.97 -11.47
C VAL A 136 -10.98 -3.83 -12.44
N TYR A 137 -9.94 -3.13 -12.01
CA TYR A 137 -8.72 -2.87 -12.77
C TYR A 137 -7.54 -3.62 -12.17
N TYR A 138 -6.75 -4.27 -13.02
CA TYR A 138 -5.58 -5.07 -12.61
C TYR A 138 -4.26 -4.53 -13.13
N LYS A 139 -4.29 -3.65 -14.14
CA LYS A 139 -3.09 -3.07 -14.75
C LYS A 139 -3.01 -1.59 -14.41
N ALA A 140 -1.80 -1.13 -14.06
CA ALA A 140 -1.54 0.28 -13.80
C ALA A 140 -1.96 1.18 -14.97
N SER A 141 -1.78 0.73 -16.23
CA SER A 141 -2.22 1.49 -17.41
C SER A 141 -3.73 1.69 -17.47
N ASP A 142 -4.51 0.70 -17.03
CA ASP A 142 -5.97 0.75 -17.08
C ASP A 142 -6.50 1.58 -15.91
N ILE A 143 -5.86 1.44 -14.74
CA ILE A 143 -6.08 2.32 -13.58
C ILE A 143 -5.83 3.77 -13.98
N LYS A 144 -4.69 4.06 -14.62
CA LYS A 144 -4.35 5.41 -15.06
C LYS A 144 -5.43 6.01 -15.95
N LYS A 145 -5.88 5.27 -16.96
CA LYS A 145 -6.95 5.73 -17.87
C LYS A 145 -8.29 5.95 -17.18
N ALA A 146 -8.60 5.19 -16.14
CA ALA A 146 -9.82 5.39 -15.37
C ALA A 146 -9.77 6.63 -14.47
N LEU A 147 -8.56 7.13 -14.19
CA LEU A 147 -8.29 8.32 -13.39
C LEU A 147 -8.03 9.58 -14.24
N GLU A 148 -7.91 9.46 -15.57
CA GLU A 148 -7.76 10.57 -16.51
C GLU A 148 -9.13 11.18 -16.89
#